data_AF-A0A960YKR7-F1
#
_entry.id   AF-A0A960YKR7-F1
#
_cell.length_a   1.000
_cell.length_b   1.000
_cell.length_c   1.000
_cell.angle_alpha   90.00
_cell.angle_beta   90.00
_cell.angle_gamma   90.00
#
_symmetry.space_group_name_H-M   'P 1'
#
loop_
_entity.id
_entity.type
_entity.pdbx_description
1 polymer ?
#
loop_
_entity_poly.entity_id
_entity_poly.type
_entity_poly.pdbx_seq_one_letter_code
_entity_poly.pdbx_strand_id
1 'polypeptide(L)'
;MEFPNQSVSESDLSSDLRLPPAMLTAALDSIAAHVVMLNEDGIIIYVNNAWKEFARRNGYTGSTFWMGTDYISVCPSVAGSSVPLAAQFRKLIEDRSGEFRIDYPCHSPSEKRWFQMRVTCFTETDRFYMVVVHENITEIKLAEKRLESVLQELKLSNELLDDSLMQCISSLGRAIEQRDPYTDGHQKRVSALAGQIAEEMGLSQETVKGIRLGALIHDIGKIHIPAEILSSPRRLSGLEIDLVRTHAKAGYDILKDTHFPWPLAEMVYQHHERLDGSGYPRGLAGDNIIMEARIIAVADVAEAISSHRPYRPAVGLHKAIEELRSGKGTTYDPVAVDACVAILDANPAIMDGSENGFAKKPAGHSGQQE
;
A
#
# COMPACT_ATOMS: atom_id res chain seq x y z
N MET A 1 36.70 26.03 13.24
CA MET A 1 37.52 26.53 12.11
C MET A 1 36.54 26.89 11.02
N GLU A 2 36.18 28.16 10.93
CA GLU A 2 35.38 28.68 9.81
C GLU A 2 36.28 28.74 8.59
N PHE A 3 35.89 28.07 7.51
CA PHE A 3 36.55 28.25 6.21
C PHE A 3 36.18 29.64 5.70
N PRO A 4 37.15 30.47 5.27
CA PRO A 4 36.85 31.78 4.72
C PRO A 4 36.05 31.59 3.44
N ASN A 5 34.80 32.06 3.46
CA ASN A 5 33.88 32.04 2.34
C ASN A 5 34.30 33.14 1.35
N GLN A 6 35.36 32.90 0.58
CA GLN A 6 35.62 33.67 -0.63
C GLN A 6 34.67 33.16 -1.70
N SER A 7 33.56 33.87 -1.87
CA SER A 7 32.68 33.73 -3.03
C SER A 7 33.46 34.17 -4.28
N VAL A 8 34.20 33.25 -4.89
CA VAL A 8 34.67 33.42 -6.26
C VAL A 8 33.42 33.40 -7.13
N SER A 9 33.14 34.52 -7.82
CA SER A 9 32.02 34.59 -8.74
C SER A 9 32.29 33.65 -9.93
N GLU A 10 31.30 32.89 -10.41
CA GLU A 10 31.44 32.04 -11.62
C GLU A 10 31.95 32.85 -12.84
N SER A 11 31.69 34.16 -12.87
CA SER A 11 32.20 35.08 -13.88
C SER A 11 33.73 35.24 -13.87
N ASP A 12 34.37 35.25 -12.69
CA ASP A 12 35.83 35.43 -12.57
C ASP A 12 36.64 34.19 -13.01
N LEU A 13 36.04 33.00 -12.94
CA LEU A 13 36.66 31.75 -13.41
C LEU A 13 36.63 31.63 -14.94
N SER A 14 35.68 32.28 -15.61
CA SER A 14 35.42 32.09 -17.04
C SER A 14 36.36 32.86 -17.99
N SER A 15 36.89 34.01 -17.56
CA SER A 15 37.74 34.86 -18.42
C SER A 15 39.19 34.37 -18.52
N ASP A 16 39.68 33.66 -17.48
CA ASP A 16 41.08 33.26 -17.35
C ASP A 16 41.33 31.78 -17.68
N LEU A 17 40.28 30.94 -17.74
CA LEU A 17 40.43 29.51 -18.01
C LEU A 17 40.52 29.18 -19.51
N ARG A 18 41.43 29.83 -20.25
CA ARG A 18 41.86 29.32 -21.56
C ARG A 18 42.81 28.16 -21.32
N LEU A 19 42.24 26.98 -21.07
CA LEU A 19 43.03 25.76 -20.92
C LEU A 19 43.82 25.52 -22.21
N PRO A 20 45.16 25.34 -22.13
CA PRO A 20 45.95 24.93 -23.28
C PRO A 20 45.36 23.64 -23.89
N PRO A 21 45.40 23.45 -25.22
CA PRO A 21 44.81 22.27 -25.87
C PRO A 21 45.26 20.92 -25.28
N ALA A 22 46.52 20.84 -24.84
CA ALA A 22 47.07 19.67 -24.16
C ALA A 22 46.39 19.39 -22.80
N MET A 23 46.05 20.43 -22.04
CA MET A 23 45.40 20.32 -20.74
C MET A 23 43.91 19.94 -20.89
N LEU A 24 43.22 20.49 -21.88
CA LEU A 24 41.84 20.10 -22.22
C LEU A 24 41.77 18.62 -22.64
N THR A 25 42.72 18.17 -23.47
CA THR A 25 42.81 16.77 -23.91
C THR A 25 43.07 15.84 -22.73
N ALA A 26 44.01 16.19 -21.85
CA ALA A 26 44.31 15.41 -20.65
C ALA A 26 43.10 15.31 -19.70
N ALA A 27 42.32 16.40 -19.54
CA ALA A 27 41.11 16.41 -18.74
C ALA A 27 40.05 15.46 -19.31
N LEU A 28 39.76 15.55 -20.62
CA LEU A 28 38.78 14.69 -21.30
C LEU A 28 39.20 13.20 -21.29
N ASP A 29 40.50 12.93 -21.44
CA ASP A 29 41.07 11.58 -21.38
C ASP A 29 41.06 10.97 -19.97
N SER A 30 40.96 11.79 -18.92
CA SER A 30 40.85 11.32 -17.52
C SER A 30 39.42 10.89 -17.13
N ILE A 31 38.42 11.25 -17.93
CA ILE A 31 37.02 10.90 -17.71
C ILE A 31 36.81 9.42 -18.04
N ALA A 32 36.21 8.68 -17.11
CA ALA A 32 35.91 7.25 -17.28
C ALA A 32 34.73 6.98 -18.25
N ALA A 33 33.81 7.94 -18.39
CA ALA A 33 32.75 7.89 -19.39
C ALA A 33 33.33 7.98 -20.82
N HIS A 34 32.64 7.40 -21.80
CA HIS A 34 33.10 7.50 -23.17
C HIS A 34 32.62 8.82 -23.78
N VAL A 35 33.56 9.65 -24.23
CA VAL A 35 33.26 11.00 -24.76
C VAL A 35 33.58 11.05 -26.24
N VAL A 36 32.63 11.57 -27.03
CA VAL A 36 32.75 11.83 -28.46
C VAL A 36 32.33 13.28 -28.71
N MET A 37 33.13 14.03 -29.48
CA MET A 37 32.72 15.36 -29.95
C MET A 37 32.47 15.33 -31.44
N LEU A 38 31.41 16.03 -31.86
CA LEU A 38 30.96 16.10 -33.24
C LEU A 38 30.97 17.56 -33.72
N ASN A 39 31.19 17.75 -35.03
CA ASN A 39 30.92 19.02 -35.70
C ASN A 39 29.43 19.16 -36.09
N GLU A 40 29.10 20.24 -36.78
CA GLU A 40 27.74 20.53 -37.28
C GLU A 40 27.18 19.50 -38.27
N ASP A 41 28.05 18.78 -38.96
CA ASP A 41 27.68 17.69 -39.88
C ASP A 41 27.51 16.35 -39.16
N GLY A 42 27.68 16.28 -37.84
CA GLY A 42 27.63 15.03 -37.06
C GLY A 42 28.88 14.15 -37.19
N ILE A 43 29.98 14.70 -37.73
CA ILE A 43 31.25 14.02 -37.91
C ILE A 43 32.08 14.05 -36.62
N ILE A 44 32.67 12.91 -36.26
CA ILE A 44 33.55 12.77 -35.10
C ILE A 44 34.82 13.61 -35.28
N ILE A 45 35.00 14.60 -34.41
CA ILE A 45 36.18 15.46 -34.34
C ILE A 45 37.03 15.26 -33.08
N TYR A 46 36.54 14.48 -32.11
CA TYR A 46 37.34 14.05 -30.97
C TYR A 46 36.74 12.81 -30.30
N VAL A 47 37.59 11.94 -29.75
CA VAL A 47 37.20 10.85 -28.85
C VAL A 47 38.22 10.72 -27.72
N ASN A 48 37.75 10.43 -26.51
CA ASN A 48 38.63 10.23 -25.35
C ASN A 48 39.21 8.80 -25.29
N ASN A 49 40.16 8.59 -24.39
CA ASN A 49 40.81 7.28 -24.20
C ASN A 49 39.84 6.16 -23.79
N ALA A 50 38.81 6.47 -22.99
CA ALA A 50 37.79 5.49 -22.62
C ALA A 50 37.01 4.98 -23.84
N TRP A 51 36.61 5.87 -24.76
CA TRP A 51 35.98 5.47 -26.04
C TRP A 51 36.92 4.62 -26.91
N LYS A 52 38.20 5.01 -27.02
CA LYS A 52 39.19 4.24 -27.78
C LYS A 52 39.37 2.83 -27.24
N GLU A 53 39.43 2.67 -25.91
CA GLU A 53 39.55 1.38 -25.27
C GLU A 53 38.29 0.52 -25.47
N PHE A 54 37.11 1.12 -25.33
CA PHE A 54 35.84 0.47 -25.62
C PHE A 54 35.79 -0.06 -27.07
N ALA A 55 36.16 0.77 -28.04
CA ALA A 55 36.22 0.37 -29.45
C ALA A 55 37.15 -0.84 -29.66
N ARG A 56 38.37 -0.81 -29.10
CA ARG A 56 39.33 -1.92 -29.18
C ARG A 56 38.80 -3.20 -28.54
N ARG A 57 38.22 -3.12 -27.33
CA ARG A 57 37.69 -4.29 -26.61
C ARG A 57 36.55 -4.98 -27.35
N ASN A 58 35.78 -4.24 -28.15
CA ASN A 58 34.68 -4.78 -28.94
C ASN A 58 35.08 -5.08 -30.41
N GLY A 59 36.38 -5.07 -30.74
CA GLY A 59 36.87 -5.45 -32.06
C GLY A 59 36.71 -4.39 -33.16
N TYR A 60 36.34 -3.16 -32.80
CA TYR A 60 36.24 -2.03 -33.73
C TYR A 60 37.62 -1.40 -33.96
N THR A 61 38.48 -2.08 -34.73
CA THR A 61 39.86 -1.65 -35.03
C THR A 61 40.01 -0.98 -36.41
N GLY A 62 38.96 -0.93 -37.23
CA GLY A 62 38.92 -0.25 -38.54
C GLY A 62 38.35 1.17 -38.48
N SER A 63 38.47 1.94 -39.58
CA SER A 63 38.15 3.39 -39.73
C SER A 63 36.70 3.83 -39.48
N THR A 64 35.82 2.90 -39.08
CA THR A 64 34.38 3.11 -38.99
C THR A 64 33.91 3.71 -37.66
N PHE A 65 34.77 3.83 -36.63
CA PHE A 65 34.41 4.40 -35.32
C PHE A 65 35.45 5.42 -34.83
N TRP A 66 36.10 6.11 -35.77
CA TRP A 66 37.21 7.01 -35.53
C TRP A 66 36.90 8.42 -36.01
N MET A 67 37.88 9.30 -35.81
CA MET A 67 37.89 10.65 -36.38
C MET A 67 37.47 10.66 -37.85
N GLY A 68 36.58 11.58 -38.22
CA GLY A 68 36.10 11.73 -39.60
C GLY A 68 34.95 10.81 -40.00
N THR A 69 34.50 9.92 -39.11
CA THR A 69 33.28 9.14 -39.31
C THR A 69 32.04 9.96 -38.96
N ASP A 70 30.96 9.80 -39.73
CA ASP A 70 29.63 10.28 -39.36
C ASP A 70 29.06 9.43 -38.21
N TYR A 71 29.01 10.03 -37.03
CA TYR A 71 28.52 9.38 -35.82
C TYR A 71 27.03 9.05 -35.91
N ILE A 72 26.23 9.92 -36.55
CA ILE A 72 24.79 9.78 -36.64
C ILE A 72 24.44 8.61 -37.58
N SER A 73 25.20 8.39 -38.65
CA SER A 73 25.00 7.26 -39.56
C SER A 73 25.64 5.95 -39.14
N VAL A 74 26.67 5.97 -38.28
CA VAL A 74 27.29 4.78 -37.67
C VAL A 74 26.63 4.36 -36.36
N CYS A 75 25.73 5.20 -35.83
CA CYS A 75 24.78 4.81 -34.80
C CYS A 75 23.42 4.31 -35.34
N PRO A 76 23.30 3.36 -36.31
CA PRO A 76 22.05 2.69 -36.57
C PRO A 76 21.99 1.38 -35.78
N SER A 77 20.79 0.96 -35.36
CA SER A 77 20.49 -0.35 -34.75
C SER A 77 20.79 -0.55 -33.26
N VAL A 78 20.67 0.50 -32.43
CA VAL A 78 20.44 0.27 -31.00
C VAL A 78 19.04 -0.34 -30.84
N ALA A 79 18.99 -1.67 -30.80
CA ALA A 79 17.74 -2.44 -30.74
C ALA A 79 16.87 -1.97 -29.57
N GLY A 80 15.76 -1.27 -29.88
CA GLY A 80 14.63 -1.11 -28.96
C GLY A 80 14.12 0.29 -28.63
N SER A 81 14.67 1.40 -29.15
CA SER A 81 14.09 2.74 -28.87
C SER A 81 13.01 3.15 -29.88
N SER A 82 11.85 3.58 -29.39
CA SER A 82 10.69 4.03 -30.20
C SER A 82 10.86 5.42 -30.85
N VAL A 83 11.97 6.11 -30.61
CA VAL A 83 12.29 7.42 -31.23
C VAL A 83 13.54 7.25 -32.10
N PRO A 84 13.54 7.70 -33.37
CA PRO A 84 14.75 7.64 -34.19
C PRO A 84 15.82 8.54 -33.58
N LEU A 85 16.92 7.97 -33.11
CA LEU A 85 18.05 8.70 -32.55
C LEU A 85 18.50 9.85 -33.46
N ALA A 86 18.53 9.59 -34.78
CA ALA A 86 18.83 10.57 -35.80
C ALA A 86 17.87 11.78 -35.82
N ALA A 87 16.60 11.62 -35.42
CA ALA A 87 15.66 12.74 -35.34
C ALA A 87 15.99 13.69 -34.17
N GLN A 88 16.45 13.15 -33.03
CA GLN A 88 16.85 13.99 -31.89
C GLN A 88 18.13 14.78 -32.20
N PHE A 89 19.11 14.15 -32.86
CA PHE A 89 20.30 14.84 -33.35
C PHE A 89 19.96 15.92 -34.38
N ARG A 90 19.11 15.63 -35.37
CA ARG A 90 18.66 16.64 -36.36
C ARG A 90 18.01 17.84 -35.70
N LYS A 91 17.13 17.61 -34.72
CA LYS A 91 16.49 18.69 -33.98
C LYS A 91 17.51 19.56 -33.24
N LEU A 92 18.50 18.97 -32.54
CA LEU A 92 19.56 19.75 -31.89
C LEU A 92 20.39 20.59 -32.87
N ILE A 93 20.66 20.05 -34.07
CA ILE A 93 21.39 20.76 -35.12
C ILE A 93 20.55 21.91 -35.68
N GLU A 94 19.26 21.68 -35.96
CA GLU A 94 18.30 22.69 -36.43
C GLU A 94 18.13 23.82 -35.42
N ASP A 95 17.91 23.48 -34.15
CA ASP A 95 17.70 24.44 -33.05
C ASP A 95 19.00 25.12 -32.59
N ARG A 96 20.17 24.62 -33.04
CA ARG A 96 21.53 25.01 -32.61
C ARG A 96 21.70 25.16 -31.10
N SER A 97 20.88 24.48 -30.30
CA SER A 97 20.83 24.58 -28.84
C SER A 97 20.08 23.39 -28.23
N GLY A 98 20.35 23.11 -26.95
CA GLY A 98 19.65 22.09 -26.17
C GLY A 98 20.50 20.88 -25.76
N GLU A 99 19.82 19.95 -25.09
CA GLU A 99 20.39 18.67 -24.68
C GLU A 99 19.32 17.59 -24.69
N PHE A 100 19.74 16.33 -24.78
CA PHE A 100 18.86 15.20 -24.49
C PHE A 100 19.63 14.06 -23.84
N ARG A 101 18.87 13.19 -23.14
CA ARG A 101 19.38 11.96 -22.51
C ARG A 101 18.55 10.77 -22.97
N ILE A 102 19.22 9.66 -23.23
CA ILE A 102 18.56 8.40 -23.59
C ILE A 102 19.31 7.21 -22.99
N ASP A 103 18.56 6.33 -22.34
CA ASP A 103 19.07 5.04 -21.87
C ASP A 103 18.93 4.02 -22.98
N TYR A 104 19.95 3.20 -23.20
CA TYR A 104 19.92 2.19 -24.24
C TYR A 104 20.72 0.92 -23.90
N PRO A 105 20.24 -0.25 -24.37
CA PRO A 105 20.97 -1.50 -24.19
C PRO A 105 22.14 -1.58 -25.18
N CYS A 106 23.32 -1.93 -24.67
CA CYS A 106 24.47 -2.32 -25.47
C CYS A 106 24.87 -3.73 -25.04
N HIS A 107 24.13 -4.72 -25.55
CA HIS A 107 24.35 -6.12 -25.22
C HIS A 107 25.31 -6.75 -26.23
N SER A 108 26.38 -7.39 -25.75
CA SER A 108 27.17 -8.33 -26.53
C SER A 108 26.62 -9.76 -26.33
N PRO A 109 27.03 -10.74 -27.16
CA PRO A 109 26.66 -12.13 -26.94
C PRO A 109 27.04 -12.68 -25.55
N SER A 110 28.07 -12.11 -24.92
CA SER A 110 28.59 -12.54 -23.61
C SER A 110 28.19 -11.64 -22.45
N GLU A 111 27.71 -10.41 -22.69
CA GLU A 111 27.49 -9.44 -21.62
C GLU A 111 26.34 -8.49 -21.93
N LYS A 112 25.45 -8.31 -20.95
CA LYS A 112 24.35 -7.36 -21.05
C LYS A 112 24.74 -6.05 -20.35
N ARG A 113 25.02 -5.01 -21.14
CA ARG A 113 25.27 -3.67 -20.60
C ARG A 113 24.14 -2.70 -20.96
N TRP A 114 24.00 -1.69 -20.13
CA TRP A 114 23.15 -0.52 -20.35
C TRP A 114 24.01 0.72 -20.30
N PHE A 115 23.75 1.64 -21.21
CA PHE A 115 24.41 2.93 -21.25
C PHE A 115 23.38 4.04 -21.23
N GLN A 116 23.74 5.15 -20.61
CA GLN A 116 23.05 6.40 -20.81
C GLN A 116 23.88 7.26 -21.75
N MET A 117 23.27 7.69 -22.84
CA MET A 117 23.84 8.70 -23.72
C MET A 117 23.28 10.06 -23.34
N ARG A 118 24.16 11.03 -23.13
CA ARG A 118 23.82 12.45 -23.00
C ARG A 118 24.45 13.20 -24.17
N VAL A 119 23.64 14.00 -24.85
CA VAL A 119 24.12 14.90 -25.90
C VAL A 119 23.86 16.33 -25.46
N THR A 120 24.92 17.13 -25.43
CA THR A 120 24.83 18.57 -25.16
C THR A 120 25.50 19.30 -26.31
N CYS A 121 24.89 20.38 -26.80
CA CYS A 121 25.47 21.19 -27.86
C CYS A 121 25.85 22.59 -27.38
N PHE A 122 26.83 23.18 -28.07
CA PHE A 122 27.28 24.54 -27.81
C PHE A 122 27.78 25.19 -29.10
N THR A 123 27.85 26.52 -29.09
CA THR A 123 28.38 27.29 -30.21
C THR A 123 29.59 28.10 -29.77
N GLU A 124 30.65 28.08 -30.57
CA GLU A 124 31.86 28.88 -30.35
C GLU A 124 32.26 29.52 -31.67
N THR A 125 32.39 30.85 -31.70
CA THR A 125 32.83 31.60 -32.91
C THR A 125 32.07 31.21 -34.18
N ASP A 126 30.73 31.19 -34.12
CA ASP A 126 29.79 30.75 -35.17
C ASP A 126 29.84 29.26 -35.58
N ARG A 127 30.70 28.45 -34.96
CA ARG A 127 30.75 27.00 -35.18
C ARG A 127 29.91 26.27 -34.15
N PHE A 128 29.19 25.24 -34.60
CA PHE A 128 28.35 24.40 -33.75
C PHE A 128 29.05 23.07 -33.45
N TYR A 129 29.00 22.69 -32.18
CA TYR A 129 29.62 21.47 -31.66
C TYR A 129 28.63 20.70 -30.80
N MET A 130 28.76 19.38 -30.83
CA MET A 130 28.01 18.47 -29.94
C MET A 130 28.98 17.61 -29.15
N VAL A 131 28.71 17.46 -27.86
CA VAL A 131 29.42 16.52 -26.98
C VAL A 131 28.45 15.39 -26.66
N VAL A 132 28.84 14.18 -27.02
CA VAL A 132 28.13 12.95 -26.71
C VAL A 132 28.91 12.21 -25.63
N VAL A 133 28.25 11.94 -24.51
CA VAL A 133 28.81 11.19 -23.38
C VAL A 133 28.02 9.91 -23.19
N HIS A 134 28.72 8.79 -23.13
CA HIS A 134 28.15 7.48 -22.81
C HIS A 134 28.64 7.00 -21.44
N GLU A 135 27.72 6.89 -20.50
CA GLU A 135 27.98 6.38 -19.16
C GLU A 135 27.43 4.96 -19.02
N ASN A 136 28.21 4.05 -18.46
CA ASN A 136 27.72 2.70 -18.17
C ASN A 136 26.81 2.76 -16.94
N ILE A 137 25.52 2.49 -17.14
CA ILE A 137 24.49 2.50 -16.09
C ILE A 137 24.01 1.09 -15.74
N THR A 138 24.77 0.05 -16.12
CA THR A 138 24.36 -1.35 -15.94
C THR A 138 24.07 -1.67 -14.47
N GLU A 139 24.95 -1.24 -13.55
CA GLU A 139 24.76 -1.48 -12.11
C GLU A 139 23.52 -0.77 -11.58
N ILE A 140 23.24 0.44 -12.06
CA ILE A 140 22.04 1.22 -11.70
C ILE A 140 20.79 0.48 -12.18
N LYS A 141 20.73 0.06 -13.45
CA LYS A 141 19.58 -0.69 -14.00
C LYS A 141 19.34 -2.01 -13.30
N LEU A 142 20.42 -2.71 -12.93
CA LEU A 142 20.31 -3.96 -12.16
C LEU A 142 19.83 -3.70 -10.72
N ALA A 143 20.28 -2.62 -10.09
CA ALA A 143 19.83 -2.22 -8.77
C ALA A 143 18.35 -1.80 -8.77
N GLU A 144 17.92 -1.00 -9.75
CA GLU A 144 16.51 -0.61 -9.96
C GLU A 144 15.62 -1.86 -10.06
N LYS A 145 15.98 -2.81 -10.92
CA LYS A 145 15.21 -4.06 -11.07
C LYS A 145 15.18 -4.91 -9.80
N ARG A 146 16.29 -4.98 -9.06
CA ARG A 146 16.35 -5.69 -7.77
C ARG A 146 15.45 -5.01 -6.74
N LEU A 147 15.46 -3.67 -6.68
CA LEU A 147 14.63 -2.90 -5.79
C LEU A 147 13.14 -3.14 -6.08
N GLU A 148 12.74 -3.11 -7.36
CA GLU A 148 11.36 -3.43 -7.77
C GLU A 148 10.93 -4.83 -7.32
N SER A 149 11.79 -5.84 -7.52
CA SER A 149 11.53 -7.22 -7.08
C SER A 149 11.37 -7.31 -5.56
N VAL A 150 12.27 -6.69 -4.80
CA VAL A 150 12.23 -6.69 -3.33
C VAL A 150 10.99 -5.96 -2.81
N LEU A 151 10.60 -4.84 -3.41
CA LEU A 151 9.37 -4.13 -3.05
C LEU A 151 8.13 -4.98 -3.31
N GLN A 152 8.09 -5.70 -4.43
CA GLN A 152 7.00 -6.61 -4.75
C GLN A 152 6.93 -7.79 -3.77
N GLU A 153 8.06 -8.41 -3.46
CA GLU A 153 8.15 -9.50 -2.48
C GLU A 153 7.74 -9.05 -1.08
N LEU A 154 8.18 -7.86 -0.64
CA LEU A 154 7.81 -7.30 0.64
C LEU A 154 6.30 -7.03 0.73
N LYS A 155 5.71 -6.47 -0.34
CA LYS A 155 4.27 -6.24 -0.40
C LYS A 155 3.49 -7.54 -0.28
N LEU A 156 3.86 -8.56 -1.05
CA LEU A 156 3.22 -9.88 -0.99
C LEU A 156 3.40 -10.53 0.40
N SER A 157 4.59 -10.43 0.99
CA SER A 157 4.86 -10.94 2.34
C SER A 157 3.98 -10.26 3.38
N ASN A 158 3.78 -8.95 3.30
CA ASN A 158 2.90 -8.22 4.22
C ASN A 158 1.44 -8.64 4.04
N GLU A 159 0.96 -8.80 2.81
CA GLU A 159 -0.40 -9.29 2.53
C GLU A 159 -0.61 -10.70 3.12
N LEU A 160 0.36 -11.59 2.96
CA LEU A 160 0.31 -12.94 3.54
C LEU A 160 0.34 -12.93 5.08
N LEU A 161 1.12 -12.02 5.68
CA LEU A 161 1.16 -11.86 7.13
C LEU A 161 -0.18 -11.36 7.67
N ASP A 162 -0.78 -10.36 7.03
CA ASP A 162 -2.10 -9.84 7.35
C ASP A 162 -3.16 -10.95 7.29
N ASP A 163 -3.20 -11.72 6.19
CA ASP A 163 -4.14 -12.83 6.04
C ASP A 163 -3.92 -13.91 7.11
N SER A 164 -2.67 -14.24 7.41
CA SER A 164 -2.33 -15.21 8.45
C SER A 164 -2.77 -14.74 9.84
N LEU A 165 -2.57 -13.46 10.16
CA LEU A 165 -3.03 -12.86 11.41
C LEU A 165 -4.56 -12.91 11.51
N MET A 166 -5.27 -12.54 10.43
CA MET A 166 -6.73 -12.64 10.37
C MET A 166 -7.22 -14.09 10.60
N GLN A 167 -6.55 -15.07 9.99
CA GLN A 167 -6.88 -16.49 10.17
C GLN A 167 -6.59 -16.98 11.59
N CYS A 168 -5.49 -16.54 12.21
CA CYS A 168 -5.18 -16.85 13.60
C CYS A 168 -6.24 -16.28 14.54
N ILE A 169 -6.61 -15.01 14.37
CA ILE A 169 -7.66 -14.37 15.19
C ILE A 169 -9.01 -15.09 15.01
N SER A 170 -9.37 -15.44 13.78
CA SER A 170 -10.58 -16.22 13.49
C SER A 170 -10.56 -17.60 14.15
N SER A 171 -9.41 -18.27 14.16
CA SER A 171 -9.24 -19.56 14.83
C SER A 171 -9.35 -19.45 16.35
N LEU A 172 -8.82 -18.37 16.94
CA LEU A 172 -8.97 -18.08 18.38
C LEU A 172 -10.43 -17.82 18.75
N GLY A 173 -11.16 -17.02 17.95
CA GLY A 173 -12.60 -16.80 18.14
C GLY A 173 -13.37 -18.14 18.17
N ARG A 174 -13.15 -18.98 17.16
CA ARG A 174 -13.76 -20.32 17.09
C ARG A 174 -13.42 -21.21 18.29
N ALA A 175 -12.18 -21.16 18.80
CA ALA A 175 -11.78 -21.93 19.96
C ALA A 175 -12.53 -21.50 21.24
N ILE A 176 -12.91 -20.23 21.33
CA ILE A 176 -13.72 -19.70 22.45
C ILE A 176 -15.18 -20.08 22.29
N GLU A 177 -15.74 -20.02 21.08
CA GLU A 177 -17.09 -20.51 20.78
C GLU A 177 -17.24 -21.99 21.18
N GLN A 178 -16.20 -22.83 21.01
CA GLN A 178 -16.24 -24.24 21.43
C GLN A 178 -16.44 -24.43 22.95
N ARG A 179 -16.07 -23.44 23.79
CA ARG A 179 -16.31 -23.47 25.24
C ARG A 179 -17.68 -22.91 25.64
N ASP A 180 -18.36 -22.24 24.71
CA ASP A 180 -19.70 -21.72 24.86
C ASP A 180 -20.61 -22.37 23.78
N PRO A 181 -21.15 -23.60 24.05
CA PRO A 181 -21.92 -24.40 23.09
C PRO A 181 -23.14 -23.68 22.47
N TYR A 182 -23.48 -22.50 22.97
CA TYR A 182 -24.61 -21.67 22.58
C TYR A 182 -24.26 -20.63 21.51
N THR A 183 -23.01 -20.56 21.06
CA THR A 183 -22.47 -19.49 20.20
C THR A 183 -21.91 -19.96 18.85
N ASP A 184 -22.31 -21.14 18.34
CA ASP A 184 -21.75 -21.64 17.07
C ASP A 184 -21.95 -20.65 15.89
N GLY A 185 -20.84 -20.12 15.39
CA GLY A 185 -20.80 -19.12 14.33
C GLY A 185 -21.37 -17.74 14.70
N HIS A 186 -21.68 -17.49 15.98
CA HIS A 186 -22.21 -16.22 16.47
C HIS A 186 -21.23 -15.08 16.21
N GLN A 187 -19.96 -15.24 16.60
CA GLN A 187 -18.94 -14.20 16.44
C GLN A 187 -18.73 -13.87 14.96
N LYS A 188 -18.81 -14.86 14.08
CA LYS A 188 -18.74 -14.65 12.62
C LYS A 188 -19.92 -13.85 12.10
N ARG A 189 -21.15 -14.14 12.54
CA ARG A 189 -22.36 -13.40 12.13
C ARG A 189 -22.35 -11.98 12.67
N VAL A 190 -21.98 -11.78 13.94
CA VAL A 190 -21.79 -10.45 14.54
C VAL A 190 -20.71 -9.67 13.78
N SER A 191 -19.57 -10.28 13.49
CA SER A 191 -18.48 -9.67 12.71
C SER A 191 -18.93 -9.23 11.33
N ALA A 192 -19.63 -10.10 10.60
CA ALA A 192 -20.12 -9.79 9.27
C ALA A 192 -21.14 -8.64 9.29
N LEU A 193 -22.10 -8.68 10.22
CA LEU A 193 -23.11 -7.64 10.39
C LEU A 193 -22.50 -6.30 10.83
N ALA A 194 -21.60 -6.31 11.81
CA ALA A 194 -20.89 -5.11 12.27
C ALA A 194 -20.08 -4.46 11.13
N GLY A 195 -19.44 -5.27 10.30
CA GLY A 195 -18.74 -4.78 9.11
C GLY A 195 -19.68 -4.15 8.09
N GLN A 196 -20.86 -4.72 7.85
CA GLN A 196 -21.84 -4.12 6.94
C GLN A 196 -22.45 -2.83 7.51
N ILE A 197 -22.73 -2.79 8.81
CA ILE A 197 -23.18 -1.56 9.49
C ILE A 197 -22.13 -0.46 9.30
N ALA A 198 -20.86 -0.77 9.53
CA ALA A 198 -19.76 0.17 9.33
C ALA A 198 -19.63 0.65 7.87
N GLU A 199 -19.81 -0.24 6.89
CA GLU A 199 -19.83 0.11 5.45
C GLU A 199 -21.00 1.03 5.10
N GLU A 200 -22.21 0.73 5.59
CA GLU A 200 -23.42 1.54 5.37
C GLU A 200 -23.30 2.93 6.04
N MET A 201 -22.60 3.01 7.17
CA MET A 201 -22.26 4.28 7.83
C MET A 201 -21.17 5.08 7.10
N GLY A 202 -20.60 4.55 6.00
CA GLY A 202 -19.59 5.23 5.20
C GLY A 202 -18.18 5.24 5.80
N LEU A 203 -17.86 4.30 6.71
CA LEU A 203 -16.54 4.21 7.31
C LEU A 203 -15.49 3.66 6.32
N SER A 204 -14.22 4.01 6.56
CA SER A 204 -13.11 3.56 5.71
C SER A 204 -12.96 2.03 5.75
N GLN A 205 -12.48 1.42 4.66
CA GLN A 205 -12.25 -0.04 4.61
C GLN A 205 -11.27 -0.51 5.69
N GLU A 206 -10.31 0.33 6.08
CA GLU A 206 -9.39 0.04 7.17
C GLU A 206 -10.12 -0.02 8.52
N THR A 207 -11.03 0.94 8.79
CA THR A 207 -11.87 0.92 9.99
C THR A 207 -12.82 -0.27 10.00
N VAL A 208 -13.43 -0.60 8.86
CA VAL A 208 -14.32 -1.78 8.71
C VAL A 208 -13.56 -3.07 9.02
N LYS A 209 -12.31 -3.21 8.56
CA LYS A 209 -11.43 -4.35 8.88
C LYS A 209 -11.22 -4.47 10.40
N GLY A 210 -10.92 -3.35 11.06
CA GLY A 210 -10.79 -3.29 12.53
C GLY A 210 -12.07 -3.68 13.28
N ILE A 211 -13.23 -3.18 12.85
CA ILE A 211 -14.53 -3.50 13.44
C ILE A 211 -14.86 -4.99 13.28
N ARG A 212 -14.65 -5.56 12.08
CA ARG A 212 -14.83 -6.99 11.84
C ARG A 212 -13.96 -7.84 12.78
N LEU A 213 -12.70 -7.45 12.95
CA LEU A 213 -11.79 -8.12 13.88
C LEU A 213 -12.27 -8.00 15.33
N GLY A 214 -12.57 -6.79 15.80
CA GLY A 214 -13.04 -6.53 17.16
C GLY A 214 -14.32 -7.30 17.48
N ALA A 215 -15.26 -7.34 16.54
CA ALA A 215 -16.48 -8.13 16.63
C ALA A 215 -16.23 -9.65 16.67
N LEU A 216 -15.22 -10.15 15.95
CA LEU A 216 -14.89 -11.57 15.94
C LEU A 216 -14.32 -12.05 17.29
N ILE A 217 -13.70 -11.14 18.05
CA ILE A 217 -13.09 -11.44 19.35
C ILE A 217 -13.74 -10.72 20.52
N HIS A 218 -14.91 -10.10 20.35
CA HIS A 218 -15.57 -9.30 21.40
C HIS A 218 -15.74 -10.10 22.71
N ASP A 219 -15.94 -11.41 22.57
CA ASP A 219 -16.18 -12.36 23.63
C ASP A 219 -14.92 -13.14 24.09
N ILE A 220 -13.70 -12.74 23.67
CA ILE A 220 -12.45 -13.46 23.99
C ILE A 220 -12.26 -13.71 25.49
N GLY A 221 -12.72 -12.77 26.33
CA GLY A 221 -12.62 -12.87 27.77
C GLY A 221 -13.47 -13.99 28.39
N LYS A 222 -14.44 -14.57 27.67
CA LYS A 222 -15.23 -15.72 28.14
C LYS A 222 -14.37 -16.94 28.48
N ILE A 223 -13.12 -16.98 27.99
CA ILE A 223 -12.13 -17.98 28.40
C ILE A 223 -11.91 -18.04 29.92
N HIS A 224 -12.12 -16.95 30.65
CA HIS A 224 -12.00 -16.88 32.11
C HIS A 224 -13.27 -17.33 32.85
N ILE A 225 -14.37 -17.56 32.14
CA ILE A 225 -15.65 -17.95 32.74
C ILE A 225 -15.75 -19.49 32.77
N PRO A 226 -16.16 -20.10 33.91
CA PRO A 226 -16.39 -21.54 33.97
C PRO A 226 -17.41 -22.01 32.93
N ALA A 227 -17.11 -23.14 32.28
CA ALA A 227 -17.95 -23.67 31.19
C ALA A 227 -19.34 -24.07 31.71
N GLU A 228 -19.45 -24.51 32.96
CA GLU A 228 -20.70 -24.90 33.63
C GLU A 228 -21.66 -23.71 33.82
N ILE A 229 -21.11 -22.49 33.93
CA ILE A 229 -21.89 -21.25 34.04
C ILE A 229 -22.32 -20.79 32.65
N LEU A 230 -21.40 -20.75 31.69
CA LEU A 230 -21.70 -20.39 30.29
C LEU A 230 -22.74 -21.35 29.70
N SER A 231 -22.62 -22.64 30.02
CA SER A 231 -23.46 -23.67 29.44
C SER A 231 -24.76 -23.98 30.18
N SER A 232 -25.06 -23.23 31.24
CA SER A 232 -26.15 -23.54 32.15
C SER A 232 -27.52 -23.37 31.48
N PRO A 233 -28.39 -24.39 31.44
CA PRO A 233 -29.75 -24.27 30.89
C PRO A 233 -30.72 -23.57 31.84
N ARG A 234 -30.31 -23.30 33.09
CA ARG A 234 -31.11 -22.59 34.09
C ARG A 234 -30.86 -21.09 34.04
N ARG A 235 -31.74 -20.33 34.69
CA ARG A 235 -31.45 -18.93 35.00
C ARG A 235 -30.22 -18.84 35.91
N LEU A 236 -29.29 -17.97 35.52
CA LEU A 236 -28.13 -17.64 36.33
C LEU A 236 -28.54 -16.78 37.53
N SER A 237 -27.87 -16.99 38.65
CA SER A 237 -27.97 -16.13 39.84
C SER A 237 -27.31 -14.79 39.58
N GLY A 238 -27.61 -13.78 40.40
CA GLY A 238 -26.98 -12.45 40.29
C GLY A 238 -25.44 -12.52 40.30
N LEU A 239 -24.86 -13.32 41.20
CA LEU A 239 -23.41 -13.51 41.28
C LEU A 239 -22.82 -14.15 40.02
N GLU A 240 -23.55 -15.08 39.40
CA GLU A 240 -23.10 -15.71 38.15
C GLU A 240 -23.19 -14.75 36.96
N ILE A 241 -24.22 -13.90 36.92
CA ILE A 241 -24.33 -12.83 35.93
C ILE A 241 -23.17 -11.84 36.09
N ASP A 242 -22.88 -11.42 37.33
CA ASP A 242 -21.76 -10.52 37.61
C ASP A 242 -20.42 -11.15 37.24
N LEU A 243 -20.25 -12.46 37.46
CA LEU A 243 -19.09 -13.19 36.98
C LEU A 243 -19.01 -13.17 35.45
N VAL A 244 -20.10 -13.46 34.73
CA VAL A 244 -20.13 -13.43 33.26
C VAL A 244 -19.77 -12.03 32.74
N ARG A 245 -20.27 -10.96 33.36
CA ARG A 245 -19.94 -9.56 32.98
C ARG A 245 -18.45 -9.25 33.02
N THR A 246 -17.66 -9.98 33.81
CA THR A 246 -16.21 -9.77 33.87
C THR A 246 -15.47 -10.12 32.58
N HIS A 247 -16.10 -10.85 31.64
CA HIS A 247 -15.47 -11.20 30.36
C HIS A 247 -15.02 -9.97 29.56
N ALA A 248 -15.77 -8.86 29.59
CA ALA A 248 -15.38 -7.65 28.87
C ALA A 248 -14.04 -7.10 29.38
N LYS A 249 -13.86 -7.06 30.71
CA LYS A 249 -12.60 -6.67 31.33
C LYS A 249 -11.49 -7.69 31.07
N ALA A 250 -11.78 -8.97 31.22
CA ALA A 250 -10.81 -10.03 30.96
C ALA A 250 -10.31 -9.99 29.50
N GLY A 251 -11.21 -9.72 28.55
CA GLY A 251 -10.86 -9.57 27.14
C GLY A 251 -10.01 -8.33 26.87
N TYR A 252 -10.32 -7.20 27.51
CA TYR A 252 -9.44 -6.03 27.51
C TYR A 252 -8.04 -6.36 28.04
N ASP A 253 -7.96 -7.02 29.20
CA ASP A 253 -6.70 -7.38 29.84
C ASP A 253 -5.86 -8.35 28.98
N ILE A 254 -6.47 -9.19 28.15
CA ILE A 254 -5.79 -10.05 27.18
C ILE A 254 -5.17 -9.22 26.03
N LEU A 255 -5.87 -8.18 25.57
CA LEU A 255 -5.52 -7.47 24.33
C LEU A 255 -4.73 -6.18 24.54
N LYS A 256 -4.81 -5.55 25.71
CA LYS A 256 -4.28 -4.19 25.98
C LYS A 256 -2.79 -4.00 25.71
N ASP A 257 -1.99 -5.06 25.84
CA ASP A 257 -0.54 -5.02 25.62
C ASP A 257 -0.14 -5.34 24.17
N THR A 258 -1.12 -5.68 23.32
CA THR A 258 -0.90 -5.97 21.90
C THR A 258 -1.08 -4.72 21.06
N HIS A 259 -0.12 -4.46 20.17
CA HIS A 259 -0.12 -3.28 19.32
C HIS A 259 -0.86 -3.57 18.01
N PHE A 260 -2.17 -3.43 18.03
CA PHE A 260 -2.99 -3.44 16.82
C PHE A 260 -3.13 -2.02 16.26
N PRO A 261 -3.28 -1.86 14.93
CA PRO A 261 -3.57 -0.55 14.33
C PRO A 261 -4.98 -0.02 14.69
N TRP A 262 -5.83 -0.88 15.25
CA TRP A 262 -7.19 -0.56 15.70
C TRP A 262 -7.31 -0.69 17.23
N PRO A 263 -8.25 0.03 17.87
CA PRO A 263 -8.46 -0.02 19.31
C PRO A 263 -9.20 -1.29 19.76
N LEU A 264 -8.75 -2.48 19.37
CA LEU A 264 -9.43 -3.76 19.61
C LEU A 264 -9.69 -4.03 21.10
N ALA A 265 -8.73 -3.69 21.97
CA ALA A 265 -8.90 -3.84 23.41
C ALA A 265 -10.08 -2.99 23.92
N GLU A 266 -10.19 -1.73 23.49
CA GLU A 266 -11.31 -0.87 23.88
C GLU A 266 -12.63 -1.31 23.26
N MET A 267 -12.64 -1.84 22.03
CA MET A 267 -13.83 -2.44 21.43
C MET A 267 -14.38 -3.57 22.30
N VAL A 268 -13.52 -4.50 22.70
CA VAL A 268 -13.85 -5.62 23.59
C VAL A 268 -14.26 -5.11 24.98
N TYR A 269 -13.64 -4.06 25.49
CA TYR A 269 -14.00 -3.58 26.82
C TYR A 269 -15.36 -2.89 26.86
N GLN A 270 -15.75 -2.23 25.76
CA GLN A 270 -16.88 -1.32 25.70
C GLN A 270 -18.12 -1.90 24.99
N HIS A 271 -18.06 -3.08 24.38
CA HIS A 271 -19.17 -3.61 23.56
C HIS A 271 -20.48 -3.87 24.33
N HIS A 272 -20.46 -3.84 25.66
CA HIS A 272 -21.64 -3.91 26.52
C HIS A 272 -22.00 -2.58 27.21
N GLU A 273 -21.27 -1.51 26.91
CA GLU A 273 -21.64 -0.16 27.32
C GLU A 273 -22.88 0.29 26.56
N ARG A 274 -23.71 1.12 27.21
CA ARG A 274 -24.97 1.64 26.66
C ARG A 274 -24.91 3.16 26.65
N LEU A 275 -25.53 3.80 25.65
CA LEU A 275 -25.42 5.25 25.51
C LEU A 275 -25.91 6.03 26.75
N ASP A 276 -26.86 5.48 27.50
CA ASP A 276 -27.41 6.04 28.74
C ASP A 276 -26.56 5.78 30.00
N GLY A 277 -25.43 5.06 29.89
CA GLY A 277 -24.57 4.71 31.02
C GLY A 277 -25.05 3.52 31.85
N SER A 278 -26.15 2.86 31.47
CA SER A 278 -26.65 1.66 32.16
C SER A 278 -25.84 0.39 31.87
N GLY A 279 -24.90 0.47 30.92
CA GLY A 279 -24.04 -0.62 30.50
C GLY A 279 -22.93 -0.97 31.49
N TYR A 280 -22.08 -1.90 31.07
CA TYR A 280 -20.95 -2.38 31.85
C TYR A 280 -19.75 -2.58 30.92
N PRO A 281 -18.52 -2.64 31.45
CA PRO A 281 -18.12 -2.69 32.87
C PRO A 281 -17.80 -1.34 33.53
N ARG A 282 -17.74 -0.24 32.79
CA ARG A 282 -17.38 1.09 33.32
C ARG A 282 -18.57 2.04 33.43
N GLY A 283 -19.71 1.73 32.81
CA GLY A 283 -20.89 2.61 32.81
C GLY A 283 -20.61 3.87 31.99
N LEU A 284 -19.91 3.71 30.87
CA LEU A 284 -19.64 4.82 29.95
C LEU A 284 -20.94 5.26 29.29
N ALA A 285 -21.05 6.56 28.99
CA ALA A 285 -22.22 7.14 28.36
C ALA A 285 -21.83 8.01 27.17
N GLY A 286 -22.72 8.09 26.18
CA GLY A 286 -22.58 8.92 24.99
C GLY A 286 -21.21 8.80 24.33
N ASP A 287 -20.56 9.94 24.12
CA ASP A 287 -19.28 10.10 23.42
C ASP A 287 -18.05 9.52 24.10
N ASN A 288 -18.21 8.99 25.32
CA ASN A 288 -17.14 8.22 25.96
C ASN A 288 -17.05 6.79 25.42
N ILE A 289 -18.07 6.30 24.72
CA ILE A 289 -18.05 4.98 24.07
C ILE A 289 -17.55 5.16 22.63
N ILE A 290 -16.50 4.43 22.24
CA ILE A 290 -15.95 4.49 20.89
C ILE A 290 -16.96 3.96 19.86
N MET A 291 -16.95 4.54 18.66
CA MET A 291 -17.92 4.22 17.61
C MET A 291 -17.93 2.73 17.26
N GLU A 292 -16.75 2.11 17.19
CA GLU A 292 -16.58 0.71 16.86
C GLU A 292 -17.27 -0.21 17.87
N ALA A 293 -17.19 0.11 19.16
CA ALA A 293 -17.87 -0.62 20.22
C ALA A 293 -19.39 -0.46 20.14
N ARG A 294 -19.89 0.73 19.79
CA ARG A 294 -21.33 0.98 19.57
C ARG A 294 -21.88 0.15 18.41
N ILE A 295 -21.13 0.05 17.32
CA ILE A 295 -21.48 -0.78 16.16
C ILE A 295 -21.53 -2.26 16.56
N ILE A 296 -20.51 -2.75 17.28
CA ILE A 296 -20.47 -4.13 17.77
C ILE A 296 -21.65 -4.42 18.70
N ALA A 297 -21.98 -3.50 19.62
CA ALA A 297 -23.08 -3.64 20.55
C ALA A 297 -24.45 -3.80 19.84
N VAL A 298 -24.67 -3.04 18.77
CA VAL A 298 -25.89 -3.15 17.93
C VAL A 298 -25.91 -4.50 17.19
N ALA A 299 -24.80 -4.87 16.56
CA ALA A 299 -24.69 -6.12 15.82
C ALA A 299 -24.88 -7.35 16.70
N ASP A 300 -24.29 -7.35 17.90
CA ASP A 300 -24.39 -8.44 18.89
C ASP A 300 -25.84 -8.63 19.37
N VAL A 301 -26.53 -7.54 19.73
CA VAL A 301 -27.94 -7.61 20.14
C VAL A 301 -28.84 -8.10 19.00
N ALA A 302 -28.61 -7.60 17.78
CA ALA A 302 -29.37 -8.01 16.61
C ALA A 302 -29.24 -9.51 16.34
N GLU A 303 -28.00 -10.03 16.38
CA GLU A 303 -27.72 -11.45 16.20
C GLU A 303 -28.34 -12.27 17.34
N ALA A 304 -28.10 -11.87 18.59
CA ALA A 304 -28.51 -12.64 19.77
C ALA A 304 -30.03 -12.79 19.92
N ILE A 305 -30.82 -11.84 19.39
CA ILE A 305 -32.29 -11.91 19.38
C ILE A 305 -32.80 -12.71 18.17
N SER A 306 -32.12 -12.59 17.03
CA SER A 306 -32.54 -13.21 15.76
C SER A 306 -32.16 -14.69 15.66
N SER A 307 -31.06 -15.11 16.30
CA SER A 307 -30.53 -16.47 16.21
C SER A 307 -31.31 -17.46 17.09
N HIS A 308 -31.43 -18.70 16.59
CA HIS A 308 -32.09 -19.78 17.32
C HIS A 308 -31.12 -20.35 18.35
N ARG A 309 -31.40 -20.15 19.65
CA ARG A 309 -30.61 -20.79 20.72
C ARG A 309 -31.32 -22.08 21.17
N PRO A 310 -30.62 -23.17 21.52
CA PRO A 310 -31.21 -24.48 21.88
C PRO A 310 -32.34 -24.45 22.93
N TYR A 311 -32.44 -23.40 23.75
CA TYR A 311 -33.47 -23.22 24.78
C TYR A 311 -34.28 -21.92 24.66
N ARG A 312 -34.06 -21.13 23.61
CA ARG A 312 -34.82 -19.92 23.29
C ARG A 312 -35.13 -19.94 21.79
N PRO A 313 -36.36 -20.34 21.39
CA PRO A 313 -36.72 -20.29 19.99
C PRO A 313 -36.49 -18.86 19.47
N ALA A 314 -35.83 -18.75 18.31
CA ALA A 314 -35.58 -17.49 17.62
C ALA A 314 -36.86 -16.66 17.67
N VAL A 315 -36.81 -15.51 18.34
CA VAL A 315 -38.01 -14.71 18.53
C VAL A 315 -38.37 -13.96 17.23
N GLY A 316 -37.46 -13.99 16.26
CA GLY A 316 -37.61 -13.55 14.89
C GLY A 316 -36.94 -12.21 14.63
N LEU A 317 -36.48 -12.02 13.39
CA LEU A 317 -35.85 -10.78 12.89
C LEU A 317 -36.65 -9.52 13.26
N HIS A 318 -37.99 -9.60 13.19
CA HIS A 318 -38.88 -8.50 13.55
C HIS A 318 -38.67 -8.00 14.98
N LYS A 319 -38.46 -8.91 15.95
CA LYS A 319 -38.25 -8.52 17.35
C LYS A 319 -36.86 -7.93 17.59
N ALA A 320 -35.85 -8.37 16.85
CA ALA A 320 -34.54 -7.71 16.89
C ALA A 320 -34.66 -6.26 16.40
N ILE A 321 -35.35 -6.04 15.28
CA ILE A 321 -35.61 -4.69 14.75
C ILE A 321 -36.43 -3.85 15.74
N GLU A 322 -37.46 -4.42 16.36
CA GLU A 322 -38.28 -3.73 17.36
C GLU A 322 -37.47 -3.32 18.61
N GLU A 323 -36.62 -4.21 19.13
CA GLU A 323 -35.72 -3.92 20.25
C GLU A 323 -34.73 -2.81 19.90
N LEU A 324 -34.10 -2.88 18.72
CA LEU A 324 -33.15 -1.85 18.30
C LEU A 324 -33.81 -0.50 18.11
N ARG A 325 -35.01 -0.47 17.52
CA ARG A 325 -35.80 0.77 17.34
C ARG A 325 -36.25 1.35 18.68
N SER A 326 -36.63 0.53 19.65
CA SER A 326 -37.08 0.99 20.97
C SER A 326 -35.92 1.57 21.80
N GLY A 327 -34.73 1.00 21.68
CA GLY A 327 -33.51 1.48 22.34
C GLY A 327 -32.71 2.55 21.56
N LYS A 328 -33.21 3.00 20.41
CA LYS A 328 -32.49 3.93 19.52
C LYS A 328 -32.27 5.28 20.20
N GLY A 329 -31.02 5.73 20.30
CA GLY A 329 -30.65 7.03 20.88
C GLY A 329 -30.68 7.07 22.42
N THR A 330 -31.09 5.98 23.07
CA THR A 330 -31.07 5.83 24.53
C THR A 330 -30.07 4.75 24.93
N THR A 331 -30.28 3.53 24.46
CA THR A 331 -29.41 2.38 24.72
C THR A 331 -28.36 2.23 23.63
N TYR A 332 -28.75 2.45 22.37
CA TYR A 332 -27.96 2.15 21.17
C TYR A 332 -27.70 3.41 20.34
N ASP A 333 -26.58 3.41 19.62
CA ASP A 333 -26.25 4.50 18.70
C ASP A 333 -27.29 4.64 17.59
N PRO A 334 -27.87 5.84 17.40
CA PRO A 334 -28.96 6.02 16.45
C PRO A 334 -28.52 5.77 15.01
N VAL A 335 -27.28 6.10 14.65
CA VAL A 335 -26.77 5.92 13.29
C VAL A 335 -26.49 4.43 13.03
N ALA A 336 -25.88 3.75 14.00
CA ALA A 336 -25.64 2.30 13.90
C ALA A 336 -26.94 1.49 13.84
N VAL A 337 -27.98 1.90 14.60
CA VAL A 337 -29.31 1.28 14.54
C VAL A 337 -29.94 1.47 13.17
N ASP A 338 -29.92 2.69 12.62
CA ASP A 338 -30.51 2.95 11.30
C ASP A 338 -29.85 2.13 10.20
N ALA A 339 -28.52 2.08 10.19
CA ALA A 339 -27.75 1.24 9.27
C ALA A 339 -28.10 -0.26 9.44
N CYS A 340 -28.13 -0.75 10.68
CA CYS A 340 -28.47 -2.16 10.96
C CYS A 340 -29.88 -2.51 10.48
N VAL A 341 -30.87 -1.67 10.78
CA VAL A 341 -32.26 -1.88 10.36
C VAL A 341 -32.38 -1.86 8.83
N ALA A 342 -31.71 -0.92 8.16
CA ALA A 342 -31.71 -0.86 6.70
C ALA A 342 -31.14 -2.14 6.06
N ILE A 343 -30.04 -2.67 6.61
CA ILE A 343 -29.42 -3.92 6.17
C ILE A 343 -30.37 -5.11 6.36
N LEU A 344 -30.99 -5.20 7.54
CA LEU A 344 -31.88 -6.31 7.88
C LEU A 344 -33.20 -6.28 7.09
N ASP A 345 -33.75 -5.10 6.81
CA ASP A 345 -34.93 -4.92 5.95
C ASP A 345 -34.61 -5.28 4.49
N ALA A 346 -33.40 -4.94 4.00
CA ALA A 346 -32.98 -5.22 2.63
C ALA A 346 -32.60 -6.69 2.38
N ASN A 347 -32.06 -7.39 3.39
CA ASN A 347 -31.63 -8.77 3.25
C ASN A 347 -31.86 -9.59 4.53
N PRO A 348 -33.09 -10.10 4.72
CA PRO A 348 -33.47 -10.89 5.90
C PRO A 348 -32.67 -12.19 6.07
N ALA A 349 -32.09 -12.72 4.97
CA ALA A 349 -31.35 -13.97 4.94
C ALA A 349 -29.94 -13.86 5.57
N ILE A 350 -29.44 -12.64 5.83
CA ILE A 350 -28.15 -12.41 6.52
C ILE A 350 -28.07 -13.14 7.86
N MET A 351 -29.22 -13.34 8.52
CA MET A 351 -29.31 -13.99 9.82
C MET A 351 -29.55 -15.50 9.75
N ASP A 352 -29.71 -16.09 8.55
CA ASP A 352 -30.03 -17.53 8.38
C ASP A 352 -28.80 -18.45 8.37
N GLY A 353 -27.59 -17.88 8.41
CA GLY A 353 -26.35 -18.64 8.49
C GLY A 353 -25.90 -19.32 7.18
N SER A 354 -26.58 -19.09 6.05
CA SER A 354 -26.08 -19.51 4.75
C SER A 354 -24.92 -18.60 4.29
N GLU A 355 -23.80 -19.19 3.86
CA GLU A 355 -22.63 -18.46 3.34
C GLU A 355 -22.97 -17.51 2.16
N ASN A 356 -24.15 -17.66 1.56
CA ASN A 356 -24.67 -16.83 0.47
C ASN A 356 -25.35 -15.52 0.89
N GLY A 357 -25.71 -15.35 2.18
CA GLY A 357 -26.39 -14.13 2.65
C GLY A 357 -25.53 -12.86 2.61
N PHE A 358 -24.21 -13.01 2.52
CA PHE A 358 -23.23 -11.93 2.59
C PHE A 358 -22.57 -11.57 1.23
N ALA A 359 -23.11 -12.08 0.12
CA ALA A 359 -22.56 -11.77 -1.21
C ALA A 359 -22.67 -10.27 -1.52
N LYS A 360 -21.52 -9.65 -1.86
CA LYS A 360 -21.44 -8.24 -2.29
C LYS A 360 -22.44 -7.95 -3.41
N LYS A 361 -23.12 -6.79 -3.34
CA LYS A 361 -23.78 -6.18 -4.51
C LYS A 361 -22.78 -6.21 -5.69
N PRO A 362 -23.14 -6.73 -6.87
CA PRO A 362 -22.30 -6.58 -8.03
C PRO A 362 -22.13 -5.08 -8.31
N ALA A 363 -20.87 -4.65 -8.45
CA ALA A 363 -20.56 -3.29 -8.86
C ALA A 363 -21.31 -3.00 -10.16
N GLY A 364 -22.21 -2.03 -10.12
CA GLY A 364 -22.97 -1.60 -11.27
C GLY A 364 -22.00 -1.23 -12.39
N HIS A 365 -21.92 -2.07 -13.42
CA HIS A 365 -21.37 -1.68 -14.70
C HIS A 365 -22.26 -0.56 -15.25
N SER A 366 -21.82 0.69 -15.10
CA SER A 366 -22.25 1.76 -15.98
C SER A 366 -21.63 1.51 -17.35
N GLY A 367 -22.26 0.64 -18.12
CA GLY A 367 -22.11 0.64 -19.57
C GLY A 367 -22.69 1.95 -20.09
N GLN A 368 -21.83 2.83 -20.59
CA GLN A 368 -22.22 3.77 -21.63
C GLN A 368 -21.59 3.29 -22.93
N GLN A 369 -22.46 2.68 -23.73
CA GLN A 369 -22.37 2.76 -25.18
C GLN A 369 -22.61 4.22 -25.55
N GLU A 370 -21.65 4.83 -26.26
CA GLU A 370 -21.85 5.61 -27.48
C GLU A 370 -20.52 5.69 -28.24
#